data_AF-B9EC99-F1
#
_entry.id   AF-B9EC99-F1
#
_cell.length_a   1.000
_cell.length_b   1.000
_cell.length_c   1.000
_cell.angle_alpha   90.00
_cell.angle_beta   90.00
_cell.angle_gamma   90.00
#
_symmetry.space_group_name_H-M   'P 1'
#
loop_
_entity.id
_entity.type
_entity.pdbx_description
1 polymer ?
#
loop_
_entity_poly.entity_id
_entity_poly.type
_entity_poly.pdbx_seq_one_letter_code
_entity_poly.pdbx_strand_id
1 'polypeptide(L)'
;MVKKVFISYAWTNEDHKNRILNIASSLVEDHGINIVLDLWDCLPGQDLNAFMESMVLDQTVDYVLIMSDGKYKNKANNREGGVGTESTIISSEIYKDVSATKFIPVAMEIENGDLTLPQFCKSRRAINMTNEDNDYEGIEEIARWINDQPVYTKPKLGTVPDYNSKSTSIKKYEQKVFLSKTYNLEDNLHDYYKILETELIELEDDRDEVNGSRNTKN
;
A
#
# COMPACT_ATOMS: atom_id res chain seq x y z
N MET A 1 8.09 -9.68 16.64
CA MET A 1 7.34 -9.29 17.85
C MET A 1 5.89 -9.21 17.44
N VAL A 2 4.97 -9.81 18.20
CA VAL A 2 3.53 -9.77 17.85
C VAL A 2 3.04 -8.34 18.00
N LYS A 3 2.37 -7.82 16.97
CA LYS A 3 1.82 -6.46 16.96
C LYS A 3 0.50 -6.40 17.70
N LYS A 4 0.33 -5.40 18.56
CA LYS A 4 -0.90 -5.14 19.31
C LYS A 4 -1.73 -4.10 18.56
N VAL A 5 -2.97 -4.44 18.25
CA VAL A 5 -3.84 -3.64 17.38
C VAL A 5 -5.20 -3.46 18.02
N PHE A 6 -5.65 -2.22 18.14
CA PHE A 6 -6.96 -1.90 18.68
C PHE A 6 -7.97 -1.65 17.55
N ILE A 7 -9.19 -2.19 17.66
CA ILE A 7 -10.27 -1.96 16.70
C ILE A 7 -11.26 -0.95 17.29
N SER A 8 -11.31 0.24 16.70
CA SER A 8 -12.27 1.30 17.02
C SER A 8 -13.41 1.29 16.02
N TYR A 9 -14.64 1.07 16.49
CA TYR A 9 -15.84 0.99 15.66
C TYR A 9 -17.08 1.51 16.41
N ALA A 10 -18.19 1.70 15.68
CA ALA A 10 -19.45 2.11 16.29
C ALA A 10 -20.37 0.90 16.50
N TRP A 11 -21.05 0.87 17.65
CA TRP A 11 -22.09 -0.13 17.91
C TRP A 11 -23.37 0.20 17.12
N THR A 12 -23.38 -0.13 15.83
CA THR A 12 -24.44 0.27 14.90
C THR A 12 -25.64 -0.64 14.94
N ASN A 13 -25.44 -1.94 14.66
CA ASN A 13 -26.43 -3.00 14.75
C ASN A 13 -25.72 -4.35 15.01
N GLU A 14 -26.47 -5.41 15.24
CA GLU A 14 -25.90 -6.73 15.55
C GLU A 14 -25.15 -7.34 14.36
N ASP A 15 -25.62 -7.16 13.13
CA ASP A 15 -24.92 -7.67 11.93
C ASP A 15 -23.53 -7.02 11.78
N HIS A 16 -23.45 -5.71 12.00
CA HIS A 16 -22.19 -4.98 12.00
C HIS A 16 -21.25 -5.48 13.11
N LYS A 17 -21.76 -5.70 14.34
CA LYS A 17 -20.94 -6.26 15.42
C LYS A 17 -20.42 -7.65 15.08
N ASN A 18 -21.25 -8.53 14.52
CA ASN A 18 -20.84 -9.86 14.11
C ASN A 18 -19.79 -9.81 13.01
N ARG A 19 -19.94 -8.89 12.05
CA ARG A 19 -18.94 -8.66 11.01
C ARG A 19 -17.60 -8.18 11.58
N ILE A 20 -17.61 -7.20 12.48
CA ILE A 20 -16.39 -6.74 13.18
C ILE A 20 -15.74 -7.89 13.95
N LEU A 21 -16.54 -8.70 14.64
CA LEU A 21 -16.06 -9.87 15.37
C LEU A 21 -15.38 -10.88 14.43
N ASN A 22 -15.97 -11.18 13.27
CA ASN A 22 -15.37 -12.09 12.29
C ASN A 22 -14.04 -11.57 11.74
N ILE A 23 -13.97 -10.27 11.40
CA ILE A 23 -12.75 -9.61 10.94
C ILE A 23 -11.67 -9.70 12.03
N ALA A 24 -12.03 -9.37 13.28
CA ALA A 24 -11.13 -9.44 14.42
C ALA A 24 -10.60 -10.87 14.64
N SER A 25 -11.49 -11.87 14.62
CA SER A 25 -11.12 -13.27 14.80
C SER A 25 -10.17 -13.74 13.70
N SER A 26 -10.44 -13.42 12.43
CA SER A 26 -9.54 -13.80 11.33
C SER A 26 -8.15 -13.15 11.45
N LEU A 27 -8.07 -11.87 11.85
CA LEU A 27 -6.78 -11.20 12.12
C LEU A 27 -5.99 -11.90 13.25
N VAL A 28 -6.66 -12.44 14.25
CA VAL A 28 -6.03 -13.20 15.34
C VAL A 28 -5.62 -14.59 14.87
N GLU A 29 -6.56 -15.37 14.36
CA GLU A 29 -6.42 -16.80 14.08
C GLU A 29 -5.55 -17.07 12.84
N ASP A 30 -5.81 -16.33 11.75
CA ASP A 30 -5.18 -16.58 10.45
C ASP A 30 -3.87 -15.80 10.27
N HIS A 31 -3.76 -14.64 10.94
CA HIS A 31 -2.66 -13.70 10.72
C HIS A 31 -1.79 -13.43 11.95
N GLY A 32 -2.13 -13.99 13.11
CA GLY A 32 -1.31 -13.93 14.32
C GLY A 32 -1.15 -12.53 14.90
N ILE A 33 -2.15 -11.66 14.73
CA ILE A 33 -2.15 -10.29 15.24
C ILE A 33 -2.85 -10.25 16.60
N ASN A 34 -2.27 -9.56 17.57
CA ASN A 34 -2.89 -9.41 18.89
C ASN A 34 -3.94 -8.29 18.83
N ILE A 35 -5.20 -8.67 18.60
CA ILE A 35 -6.33 -7.73 18.55
C ILE A 35 -6.83 -7.44 19.97
N VAL A 36 -7.00 -6.15 20.26
CA VAL A 36 -7.80 -5.66 21.37
C VAL A 36 -9.16 -5.22 20.84
N LEU A 37 -10.22 -5.80 21.38
CA LEU A 37 -11.60 -5.54 20.98
C LEU A 37 -12.45 -5.34 22.23
N ASP A 38 -13.30 -4.32 22.25
CA ASP A 38 -14.20 -4.05 23.38
C ASP A 38 -15.10 -5.25 23.74
N LEU A 39 -15.56 -6.02 22.76
CA LEU A 39 -16.35 -7.24 22.95
C LEU A 39 -15.60 -8.35 23.70
N TRP A 40 -14.26 -8.33 23.70
CA TRP A 40 -13.43 -9.32 24.36
C TRP A 40 -12.80 -8.80 25.65
N ASP A 41 -12.36 -7.54 25.63
CA ASP A 41 -11.47 -6.97 26.65
C ASP A 41 -12.17 -5.99 27.60
N CYS A 42 -13.36 -5.46 27.24
CA CYS A 42 -14.10 -4.56 28.10
C CYS A 42 -15.03 -5.36 29.05
N LEU A 43 -14.66 -5.41 30.32
CA LEU A 43 -15.38 -6.16 31.35
C LEU A 43 -16.68 -5.46 31.78
N PRO A 44 -17.70 -6.21 32.21
CA PRO A 44 -18.91 -5.64 32.78
C PRO A 44 -18.62 -4.67 33.94
N GLY A 45 -19.15 -3.45 33.85
CA GLY A 45 -18.95 -2.38 34.84
C GLY A 45 -17.83 -1.41 34.50
N GLN A 46 -17.03 -1.66 33.45
CA GLN A 46 -16.12 -0.66 32.90
C GLN A 46 -16.85 0.35 32.04
N ASP A 47 -16.36 1.59 32.04
CA ASP A 47 -16.84 2.63 31.12
C ASP A 47 -16.20 2.42 29.74
N LEU A 48 -17.04 2.17 28.72
CA LEU A 48 -16.60 1.90 27.36
C LEU A 48 -15.82 3.09 26.76
N ASN A 49 -16.21 4.33 27.07
CA ASN A 49 -15.52 5.51 26.54
C ASN A 49 -14.12 5.64 27.16
N ALA A 50 -14.00 5.42 28.47
CA ALA A 50 -12.71 5.42 29.16
C ALA A 50 -11.80 4.30 28.67
N PHE A 51 -12.35 3.11 28.39
CA PHE A 51 -11.61 2.00 27.80
C PHE A 51 -11.04 2.39 26.42
N MET A 52 -11.88 2.88 25.50
CA MET A 52 -11.45 3.30 24.16
C MET A 52 -10.38 4.40 24.22
N GLU A 53 -10.57 5.42 25.06
CA GLU A 53 -9.59 6.49 25.29
C GLU A 53 -8.24 5.92 25.74
N SER A 54 -8.26 4.99 26.71
CA SER A 54 -7.03 4.37 27.20
C SER A 54 -6.29 3.60 26.11
N MET A 55 -7.00 2.90 25.21
CA MET A 55 -6.38 2.11 24.14
C MET A 55 -5.77 3.00 23.05
N VAL A 56 -6.38 4.14 22.76
CA VAL A 56 -5.83 5.10 21.78
C VAL A 56 -4.52 5.73 22.30
N LEU A 57 -4.49 6.06 23.59
CA LEU A 57 -3.33 6.68 24.25
C LEU A 57 -2.25 5.67 24.67
N ASP A 58 -2.58 4.38 24.73
CA ASP A 58 -1.64 3.31 25.07
C ASP A 58 -0.51 3.24 24.03
N GLN A 59 0.72 3.43 24.50
CA GLN A 59 1.94 3.36 23.67
C GLN A 59 2.32 1.93 23.29
N THR A 60 1.76 0.92 23.97
CA THR A 60 1.94 -0.48 23.62
C THR A 60 1.05 -0.92 22.46
N VAL A 61 0.05 -0.12 22.09
CA VAL A 61 -0.78 -0.35 20.90
C VAL A 61 -0.05 0.20 19.67
N ASP A 62 0.39 -0.72 18.81
CA ASP A 62 1.13 -0.39 17.58
C ASP A 62 0.22 0.28 16.54
N TYR A 63 -1.02 -0.23 16.38
CA TYR A 63 -1.97 0.26 15.38
C TYR A 63 -3.40 0.35 15.93
N VAL A 64 -4.18 1.26 15.34
CA VAL A 64 -5.60 1.47 15.62
C VAL A 64 -6.35 1.40 14.29
N LEU A 65 -7.18 0.37 14.12
CA LEU A 65 -8.10 0.24 12.98
C LEU A 65 -9.34 1.08 13.27
N ILE A 66 -9.66 2.00 12.37
CA ILE A 66 -10.85 2.86 12.48
C ILE A 66 -11.89 2.31 11.50
N MET A 67 -12.76 1.44 12.00
CA MET A 67 -13.82 0.79 11.23
C MET A 67 -15.00 1.76 11.11
N SER A 68 -14.99 2.53 10.03
CA SER A 68 -15.89 3.66 9.85
C SER A 68 -17.10 3.30 8.99
N ASP A 69 -18.27 3.34 9.61
CA ASP A 69 -19.58 3.34 8.98
C ASP A 69 -20.24 4.73 9.12
N GLY A 70 -21.49 4.88 8.66
CA GLY A 70 -22.23 6.13 8.75
C GLY A 70 -22.38 6.63 10.18
N LYS A 71 -22.62 5.71 11.13
CA LYS A 71 -22.80 6.05 12.55
C LYS A 71 -21.50 6.55 13.17
N TYR A 72 -20.39 5.88 12.91
CA TYR A 72 -19.05 6.25 13.37
C TYR A 72 -18.67 7.62 12.82
N LYS A 73 -18.79 7.82 11.50
CA LYS A 73 -18.55 9.10 10.82
C LYS A 73 -19.35 10.23 11.47
N ASN A 74 -20.65 10.03 11.68
CA ASN A 74 -21.52 11.07 12.23
C ASN A 74 -21.16 11.40 13.68
N LYS A 75 -20.92 10.39 14.52
CA LYS A 75 -20.42 10.60 15.90
C LYS A 75 -19.10 11.37 15.91
N ALA A 76 -18.17 10.96 15.07
CA ALA A 76 -16.84 11.53 15.00
C ALA A 76 -16.85 12.99 14.49
N ASN A 77 -17.74 13.33 13.56
CA ASN A 77 -17.82 14.65 12.96
C ASN A 77 -18.70 15.64 13.76
N ASN A 78 -19.85 15.19 14.27
CA ASN A 78 -20.90 16.12 14.74
C ASN A 78 -20.72 16.60 16.17
N ARG A 79 -19.84 16.02 17.00
CA ARG A 79 -19.66 16.43 18.41
C ARG A 79 -20.98 16.56 19.21
N GLU A 80 -22.07 15.98 18.73
CA GLU A 80 -23.41 16.20 19.26
C GLU A 80 -23.58 15.38 20.55
N GLY A 81 -23.46 16.07 21.69
CA GLY A 81 -24.01 15.60 22.95
C GLY A 81 -23.02 15.29 24.07
N GLY A 82 -21.75 15.72 24.00
CA GLY A 82 -20.81 15.52 25.11
C GLY A 82 -20.45 14.06 25.41
N VAL A 83 -20.77 13.14 24.47
CA VAL A 83 -20.43 11.72 24.50
C VAL A 83 -19.72 11.41 23.18
N GLY A 84 -18.42 11.66 23.15
CA GLY A 84 -17.56 11.48 21.97
C GLY A 84 -16.10 11.85 22.28
N THR A 85 -15.66 11.55 23.51
CA THR A 85 -14.31 11.88 23.99
C THR A 85 -13.26 11.11 23.18
N GLU A 86 -13.54 9.86 22.81
CA GLU A 86 -12.65 8.99 22.04
C GLU A 86 -12.42 9.51 20.62
N SER A 87 -13.46 9.92 19.90
CA SER A 87 -13.32 10.48 18.55
C SER A 87 -12.56 11.82 18.58
N THR A 88 -12.73 12.59 19.66
CA THR A 88 -11.96 13.81 19.91
C THR A 88 -10.49 13.51 20.17
N ILE A 89 -10.19 12.43 20.91
CA ILE A 89 -8.82 12.02 21.19
C ILE A 89 -8.16 11.46 19.94
N ILE A 90 -8.82 10.55 19.22
CA ILE A 90 -8.35 9.99 17.95
C ILE A 90 -8.06 11.11 16.95
N SER A 91 -9.02 12.03 16.76
CA SER A 91 -8.79 13.18 15.86
C SER A 91 -7.62 14.03 16.34
N SER A 92 -7.54 14.35 17.64
CA SER A 92 -6.42 15.12 18.18
C SER A 92 -5.07 14.43 17.98
N GLU A 93 -5.00 13.11 18.13
CA GLU A 93 -3.77 12.35 18.00
C GLU A 93 -3.34 12.22 16.53
N ILE A 94 -4.31 12.00 15.64
CA ILE A 94 -4.11 12.01 14.18
C ILE A 94 -3.60 13.38 13.69
N TYR A 95 -4.04 14.49 14.30
CA TYR A 95 -3.57 15.83 13.96
C TYR A 95 -2.23 16.20 14.59
N LYS A 96 -1.91 15.66 15.78
CA LYS A 96 -0.61 15.88 16.44
C LYS A 96 0.53 15.23 15.67
N ASP A 97 0.30 14.06 15.09
CA ASP A 97 1.30 13.35 14.30
C ASP A 97 0.78 12.99 12.91
N VAL A 98 1.03 13.90 11.97
CA VAL A 98 0.70 13.75 10.54
C VAL A 98 1.45 12.56 9.92
N SER A 99 2.60 12.17 10.49
CA SER A 99 3.40 11.03 10.02
C SER A 99 3.03 9.69 10.66
N ALA A 100 2.21 9.70 11.73
CA ALA A 100 1.81 8.48 12.41
C ALA A 100 1.03 7.55 11.49
N THR A 101 1.61 6.38 11.24
CA THR A 101 0.96 5.24 10.57
C THR A 101 0.15 4.37 11.54
N LYS A 102 0.08 4.77 12.83
CA LYS A 102 -0.68 4.09 13.89
C LYS A 102 -2.16 3.97 13.51
N PHE A 103 -2.78 5.03 12.98
CA PHE A 103 -4.22 5.05 12.68
C PHE A 103 -4.49 4.64 11.23
N ILE A 104 -5.22 3.54 11.05
CA ILE A 104 -5.55 2.95 9.76
C ILE A 104 -7.06 3.09 9.52
N PRO A 105 -7.50 3.99 8.61
CA PRO A 105 -8.91 4.11 8.27
C PRO A 105 -9.38 2.90 7.46
N VAL A 106 -10.51 2.33 7.86
CA VAL A 106 -11.20 1.26 7.14
C VAL A 106 -12.63 1.72 6.86
N ALA A 107 -13.00 1.80 5.59
CA ALA A 107 -14.34 2.20 5.19
C ALA A 107 -15.26 0.98 5.14
N MET A 108 -16.32 1.00 5.95
CA MET A 108 -17.29 -0.11 6.07
C MET A 108 -18.53 0.09 5.21
N GLU A 109 -18.75 1.32 4.72
CA GLU A 109 -19.92 1.71 3.92
C GLU A 109 -19.56 2.78 2.88
N ILE A 110 -20.35 2.85 1.80
CA ILE A 110 -20.30 3.95 0.82
C ILE A 110 -21.56 4.80 0.99
N GLU A 111 -21.39 6.11 1.04
CA GLU A 111 -22.48 7.07 1.10
C GLU A 111 -22.32 8.09 -0.03
N ASN A 112 -23.34 8.25 -0.87
CA ASN A 112 -23.34 9.17 -2.02
C ASN A 112 -22.17 8.97 -3.01
N GLY A 113 -21.66 7.75 -3.13
CA GLY A 113 -20.54 7.41 -4.01
C GLY A 113 -19.15 7.62 -3.38
N ASP A 114 -19.09 8.11 -2.15
CA ASP A 114 -17.84 8.33 -1.41
C ASP A 114 -17.70 7.33 -0.24
N LEU A 115 -16.46 7.02 0.12
CA LEU A 115 -16.16 6.24 1.32
C LEU A 115 -16.65 6.96 2.57
N THR A 116 -17.32 6.22 3.45
CA THR A 116 -17.89 6.78 4.68
C THR A 116 -16.82 6.91 5.74
N LEU A 117 -16.10 8.04 5.74
CA LEU A 117 -14.98 8.32 6.63
C LEU A 117 -15.18 9.62 7.43
N PRO A 118 -14.65 9.71 8.68
CA PRO A 118 -14.59 10.97 9.41
C PRO A 118 -13.71 11.99 8.68
N GLN A 119 -13.95 13.28 8.90
CA GLN A 119 -13.23 14.36 8.21
C GLN A 119 -11.70 14.26 8.39
N PHE A 120 -11.23 13.85 9.56
CA PHE A 120 -9.81 13.70 9.87
C PHE A 120 -9.13 12.51 9.17
N CYS A 121 -9.89 11.57 8.61
CA CYS A 121 -9.37 10.42 7.86
C CYS A 121 -9.31 10.66 6.35
N LYS A 122 -9.99 11.68 5.82
CA LYS A 122 -10.14 11.87 4.35
C LYS A 122 -8.83 12.11 3.59
N SER A 123 -7.80 12.61 4.25
CA SER A 123 -6.48 12.84 3.65
C SER A 123 -5.58 11.59 3.67
N ARG A 124 -6.03 10.50 4.29
CA ARG A 124 -5.25 9.28 4.48
C ARG A 124 -5.76 8.17 3.57
N ARG A 125 -4.85 7.27 3.19
CA ARG A 125 -5.19 6.07 2.43
C ARG A 125 -6.05 5.16 3.31
N ALA A 126 -7.30 4.95 2.90
CA ALA A 126 -8.23 4.06 3.59
C ALA A 126 -8.28 2.69 2.91
N ILE A 127 -8.55 1.65 3.70
CA ILE A 127 -8.84 0.31 3.22
C ILE A 127 -10.33 0.21 2.95
N ASN A 128 -10.70 -0.32 1.79
CA ASN A 128 -12.10 -0.44 1.38
C ASN A 128 -12.64 -1.82 1.78
N MET A 129 -13.53 -1.84 2.76
CA MET A 129 -14.28 -3.02 3.19
C MET A 129 -15.77 -2.69 3.19
N THR A 130 -16.28 -2.08 2.12
CA THR A 130 -17.67 -1.58 2.09
C THR A 130 -18.72 -2.66 1.83
N ASN A 131 -18.30 -3.84 1.41
CA ASN A 131 -19.13 -5.04 1.25
C ASN A 131 -18.37 -6.26 1.81
N GLU A 132 -19.10 -7.32 2.13
CA GLU A 132 -18.50 -8.56 2.68
C GLU A 132 -17.58 -9.25 1.66
N ASP A 133 -17.85 -9.12 0.36
CA ASP A 133 -16.98 -9.66 -0.68
C ASP A 133 -15.56 -9.09 -0.62
N ASN A 134 -15.39 -7.86 -0.12
CA ASN A 134 -14.07 -7.23 0.04
C ASN A 134 -13.45 -7.49 1.42
N ASP A 135 -14.14 -8.20 2.34
CA ASP A 135 -13.62 -8.41 3.69
C ASP A 135 -12.34 -9.24 3.65
N TYR A 136 -12.27 -10.25 2.79
CA TYR A 136 -11.09 -11.08 2.64
C TYR A 136 -9.88 -10.26 2.17
N GLU A 137 -10.01 -9.49 1.10
CA GLU A 137 -8.93 -8.64 0.58
C GLU A 137 -8.54 -7.55 1.58
N GLY A 138 -9.52 -6.97 2.28
CA GLY A 138 -9.29 -5.98 3.32
C GLY A 138 -8.52 -6.54 4.51
N ILE A 139 -8.89 -7.72 5.00
CA ILE A 139 -8.18 -8.45 6.06
C ILE A 139 -6.75 -8.76 5.61
N GLU A 140 -6.56 -9.29 4.41
CA GLU A 140 -5.23 -9.60 3.88
C GLU A 140 -4.37 -8.32 3.79
N GLU A 141 -4.94 -7.22 3.30
CA GLU A 141 -4.25 -5.94 3.21
C GLU A 141 -3.84 -5.40 4.60
N ILE A 142 -4.76 -5.41 5.56
CA ILE A 142 -4.51 -5.03 6.96
C ILE A 142 -3.38 -5.88 7.54
N ALA A 143 -3.47 -7.20 7.39
CA ALA A 143 -2.53 -8.15 7.96
C ALA A 143 -1.12 -7.99 7.37
N ARG A 144 -1.03 -7.83 6.05
CA ARG A 144 0.24 -7.58 5.36
C ARG A 144 0.88 -6.27 5.80
N TRP A 145 0.08 -5.22 5.97
CA TRP A 145 0.58 -3.94 6.44
C TRP A 145 1.14 -4.03 7.87
N ILE A 146 0.38 -4.60 8.80
CA ILE A 146 0.77 -4.73 10.21
C ILE A 146 2.02 -5.61 10.38
N ASN A 147 2.16 -6.66 9.56
CA ASN A 147 3.30 -7.58 9.62
C ASN A 147 4.51 -7.14 8.76
N ASP A 148 4.52 -5.91 8.24
CA ASP A 148 5.60 -5.38 7.38
C ASP A 148 5.85 -6.26 6.12
N GLN A 149 4.80 -6.89 5.57
CA GLN A 149 4.82 -7.76 4.38
C GLN A 149 3.97 -7.20 3.23
N PRO A 150 4.28 -5.99 2.70
CA PRO A 150 3.46 -5.36 1.67
C PRO A 150 3.39 -6.20 0.40
N VAL A 151 2.21 -6.22 -0.25
CA VAL A 151 1.98 -6.92 -1.54
C VAL A 151 3.00 -6.48 -2.59
N TYR A 152 3.28 -5.18 -2.65
CA TYR A 152 4.22 -4.58 -3.58
C TYR A 152 5.50 -4.19 -2.85
N THR A 153 6.59 -4.90 -3.12
CA THR A 153 7.91 -4.54 -2.61
C THR A 153 8.67 -3.72 -3.65
N LYS A 154 9.29 -2.63 -3.21
CA LYS A 154 10.13 -1.82 -4.09
C LYS A 154 11.32 -2.67 -4.56
N PRO A 155 11.57 -2.79 -5.87
CA PRO A 155 12.71 -3.55 -6.35
C PRO A 155 14.03 -2.92 -5.89
N LYS A 156 15.09 -3.72 -5.83
CA LYS A 156 16.44 -3.22 -5.55
C LYS A 156 16.81 -2.17 -6.60
N LEU A 157 17.38 -1.06 -6.15
CA LEU A 157 17.86 -0.02 -7.05
C LEU A 157 18.96 -0.60 -7.94
N GLY A 158 18.80 -0.47 -9.26
CA GLY A 158 19.81 -0.87 -10.22
C GLY A 158 21.02 0.07 -10.23
N THR A 159 22.06 -0.30 -10.97
CA THR A 159 23.19 0.60 -11.23
C THR A 159 22.79 1.65 -12.26
N VAL A 160 23.23 2.89 -12.06
CA VAL A 160 23.08 3.96 -13.07
C VAL A 160 23.82 3.50 -14.34
N PRO A 161 23.15 3.42 -15.50
CA PRO A 161 23.82 3.13 -16.76
C PRO A 161 24.91 4.18 -17.04
N ASP A 162 26.02 3.76 -17.65
CA ASP A 162 26.99 4.73 -18.14
C ASP A 162 26.42 5.42 -19.40
N TYR A 163 25.81 6.59 -19.20
CA TYR A 163 25.24 7.42 -20.26
C TYR A 163 26.29 8.20 -21.07
N ASN A 164 27.57 8.21 -20.62
CA ASN A 164 28.68 8.88 -21.29
C ASN A 164 29.59 7.92 -22.07
N SER A 165 29.55 6.62 -21.74
CA SER A 165 30.02 5.55 -22.61
C SER A 165 29.41 5.80 -23.98
N LYS A 166 30.22 5.81 -25.05
CA LYS A 166 29.72 5.62 -26.41
C LYS A 166 29.01 4.27 -26.44
N SER A 167 27.74 4.25 -26.03
CA SER A 167 26.84 3.15 -26.24
C SER A 167 26.79 3.02 -27.75
N THR A 168 27.43 2.00 -28.30
CA THR A 168 27.09 1.54 -29.63
C THR A 168 25.58 1.40 -29.71
N SER A 169 25.00 1.65 -30.88
CA SER A 169 23.57 1.46 -31.07
C SER A 169 23.20 0.03 -30.67
N ILE A 170 24.10 -0.94 -30.84
CA ILE A 170 24.00 -2.29 -30.31
C ILE A 170 23.61 -2.33 -28.81
N LYS A 171 24.36 -1.70 -27.91
CA LYS A 171 24.07 -1.76 -26.45
C LYS A 171 22.70 -1.18 -26.09
N LYS A 172 22.28 -0.14 -26.81
CA LYS A 172 20.95 0.48 -26.61
C LYS A 172 19.83 -0.48 -26.99
N TYR A 173 19.96 -1.14 -28.14
CA TYR A 173 18.93 -2.06 -28.64
C TYR A 173 18.98 -3.42 -27.92
N GLU A 174 20.14 -3.85 -27.42
CA GLU A 174 20.28 -4.99 -26.50
C GLU A 174 19.47 -4.79 -25.22
N GLN A 175 19.59 -3.60 -24.59
CA GLN A 175 18.77 -3.26 -23.41
C GLN A 175 17.26 -3.20 -23.75
N LYS A 176 16.90 -2.70 -24.94
CA LYS A 176 15.50 -2.66 -25.41
C LYS A 176 14.91 -4.07 -25.52
N VAL A 177 15.68 -5.03 -26.05
CA VAL A 177 15.30 -6.45 -26.09
C VAL A 177 15.19 -7.03 -24.69
N PHE A 178 16.18 -6.80 -23.82
CA PHE A 178 16.17 -7.31 -22.44
C PHE A 178 14.95 -6.84 -21.63
N LEU A 179 14.48 -5.62 -21.86
CA LEU A 179 13.32 -5.02 -21.18
C LEU A 179 11.98 -5.30 -21.87
N SER A 180 11.95 -6.16 -22.91
CA SER A 180 10.74 -6.43 -23.70
C SER A 180 9.70 -7.25 -22.94
N LYS A 181 8.43 -7.05 -23.29
CA LYS A 181 7.27 -7.85 -22.90
C LYS A 181 6.81 -8.70 -24.08
N THR A 182 5.94 -9.68 -23.83
CA THR A 182 5.50 -10.64 -24.87
C THR A 182 4.93 -9.98 -26.14
N TYR A 183 4.25 -8.83 -26.03
CA TYR A 183 3.63 -8.16 -27.17
C TYR A 183 4.58 -7.30 -28.01
N ASN A 184 5.80 -7.00 -27.55
CA ASN A 184 6.75 -6.15 -28.27
C ASN A 184 8.15 -6.78 -28.42
N LEU A 185 8.33 -8.01 -27.95
CA LEU A 185 9.59 -8.73 -28.03
C LEU A 185 10.05 -8.95 -29.48
N GLU A 186 9.12 -9.34 -30.37
CA GLU A 186 9.43 -9.64 -31.77
C GLU A 186 9.92 -8.40 -32.51
N ASP A 187 9.20 -7.28 -32.39
CA ASP A 187 9.59 -5.99 -32.98
C ASP A 187 10.95 -5.50 -32.45
N ASN A 188 11.17 -5.62 -31.13
CA ASN A 188 12.41 -5.18 -30.51
C ASN A 188 13.60 -6.07 -30.92
N LEU A 189 13.40 -7.38 -31.10
CA LEU A 189 14.41 -8.29 -31.64
C LEU A 189 14.76 -7.93 -33.08
N HIS A 190 13.75 -7.66 -33.91
CA HIS A 190 13.96 -7.26 -35.30
C HIS A 190 14.76 -5.95 -35.42
N ASP A 191 14.42 -4.96 -34.60
CA ASP A 191 15.16 -3.71 -34.48
C ASP A 191 16.63 -3.95 -34.06
N TYR A 192 16.87 -4.85 -33.09
CA TYR A 192 18.22 -5.18 -32.64
C TYR A 192 19.05 -5.85 -33.75
N TYR A 193 18.47 -6.81 -34.48
CA TYR A 193 19.14 -7.45 -35.61
C TYR A 193 19.53 -6.45 -36.70
N LYS A 194 18.65 -5.52 -37.06
CA LYS A 194 18.95 -4.47 -38.06
C LYS A 194 20.13 -3.60 -37.66
N ILE A 195 20.19 -3.20 -36.39
CA ILE A 195 21.28 -2.38 -35.87
C ILE A 195 22.60 -3.16 -35.85
N LEU A 196 22.56 -4.44 -35.45
CA LEU A 196 23.73 -5.32 -35.52
C LEU A 196 24.25 -5.45 -36.96
N GLU A 197 23.36 -5.68 -37.93
CA GLU A 197 23.71 -5.79 -39.35
C GLU A 197 24.36 -4.50 -39.86
N THR A 198 23.75 -3.35 -39.55
CA THR A 198 24.27 -2.04 -39.98
C THR A 198 25.67 -1.77 -39.42
N GLU A 199 25.88 -1.95 -38.11
CA GLU A 199 27.20 -1.72 -37.50
C GLU A 199 28.25 -2.74 -37.98
N LEU A 200 27.86 -3.97 -38.33
CA LEU A 200 28.78 -4.94 -38.92
C LEU A 200 29.24 -4.54 -40.32
N ILE A 201 28.33 -4.02 -41.15
CA ILE A 201 28.65 -3.51 -42.50
C ILE A 201 29.60 -2.31 -42.40
N GLU A 202 29.33 -1.35 -41.52
CA GLU A 202 30.21 -0.19 -41.31
C GLU A 202 31.64 -0.61 -40.89
N LEU A 203 31.75 -1.67 -40.08
CA LEU A 203 33.05 -2.23 -39.67
C LEU A 203 33.78 -3.02 -40.77
N GLU A 204 33.08 -3.49 -41.80
CA GLU A 204 33.70 -4.08 -42.99
C GLU A 204 34.20 -3.00 -43.95
N ASP A 205 33.38 -1.98 -44.22
CA ASP A 205 33.73 -0.84 -45.08
C ASP A 205 34.96 -0.07 -44.55
N ASP A 206 35.03 0.19 -43.25
CA ASP A 206 36.18 0.83 -42.60
C ASP A 206 37.50 0.04 -42.80
N ARG A 207 37.43 -1.31 -42.90
CA ARG A 207 38.63 -2.13 -43.14
C ARG A 207 39.09 -2.06 -44.59
N ASP A 208 38.16 -1.97 -45.53
CA ASP A 208 38.47 -1.90 -46.96
C ASP A 208 39.08 -0.55 -47.34
N GLU A 209 38.65 0.55 -46.73
CA GLU A 209 39.29 1.87 -46.90
C GLU A 209 40.72 1.92 -46.34
N VAL A 210 40.96 1.30 -45.18
CA VAL A 210 42.29 1.20 -44.56
C VAL A 210 43.23 0.31 -45.39
N ASN A 211 42.72 -0.77 -45.99
CA ASN A 211 43.50 -1.65 -46.85
C ASN A 211 43.77 -1.04 -48.25
N GLY A 212 42.81 -0.34 -48.83
CA GLY A 212 42.97 0.39 -50.10
C GLY A 212 44.00 1.53 -50.02
N SER A 213 44.07 2.21 -48.88
CA SER A 213 45.06 3.28 -48.63
C SER A 213 46.50 2.78 -48.45
N ARG A 214 46.70 1.48 -48.15
CA ARG A 214 48.03 0.85 -48.06
C ARG A 214 48.58 0.39 -49.42
N ASN A 215 47.71 0.11 -50.40
CA ASN A 215 48.10 -0.41 -51.72
C ASN A 215 48.41 0.68 -52.77
N THR A 216 48.20 1.96 -52.48
CA THR A 216 48.48 3.08 -53.40
C THR A 216 49.82 3.79 -53.16
N LYS A 217 50.67 3.25 -52.27
CA LYS A 217 51.96 3.86 -51.87
C LYS A 217 53.23 3.15 -52.37
N ASN A 218 53.14 2.25 -53.36
CA ASN A 218 54.30 1.68 -54.04
C ASN A 218 54.32 2.03 -55.53
#